data_AF-A0A2G6DAB2-F1
#
_entry.id   AF-A0A2G6DAB2-F1
#
_cell.length_a   1.000
_cell.length_b   1.000
_cell.length_c   1.000
_cell.angle_alpha   90.00
_cell.angle_beta   90.00
_cell.angle_gamma   90.00
#
_symmetry.space_group_name_H-M   'P 1'
#
loop_
_entity.id
_entity.type
_entity.pdbx_description
1 polymer ?
#
loop_
_entity_poly.entity_id
_entity_poly.type
_entity_poly.pdbx_seq_one_letter_code
_entity_poly.pdbx_strand_id
1 'polypeptide(L)'
;MPSKLRAWFDHLGTLEHLDREDTTLQRAFAVVIYHTITADEIETSKEKQRFADFFRQDFGLSDEQVSKLHEEASRFDSDFEVYLDVLKEKISEYPEIELKLMQVLNRMLASHSFSRREFAVFERIQQALFPK
;
A
#
# COMPACT_ATOMS: atom_id res chain seq x y z
N MET A 1 21.08 1.50 19.78
CA MET A 1 20.35 2.71 19.36
C MET A 1 19.84 2.54 17.93
N PRO A 2 18.62 2.03 17.69
CA PRO A 2 18.03 1.97 16.35
C PRO A 2 17.15 3.20 16.03
N SER A 3 17.23 4.29 16.80
CA SER A 3 16.13 5.26 16.89
C SER A 3 16.11 6.37 15.84
N LYS A 4 17.26 6.80 15.29
CA LYS A 4 17.25 7.93 14.32
C LYS A 4 16.93 7.50 12.90
N LEU A 5 17.50 6.38 12.44
CA LEU A 5 17.25 5.85 11.09
C LEU A 5 15.81 5.35 10.98
N ARG A 6 15.29 4.66 12.00
CA ARG A 6 13.89 4.24 12.04
C ARG A 6 12.94 5.43 12.14
N ALA A 7 13.22 6.43 12.98
CA ALA A 7 12.39 7.63 13.06
C ALA A 7 12.44 8.49 11.78
N TRP A 8 13.60 8.60 11.13
CA TRP A 8 13.76 9.24 9.82
C TRP A 8 13.01 8.48 8.73
N PHE A 9 13.11 7.15 8.72
CA PHE A 9 12.38 6.29 7.78
C PHE A 9 10.87 6.29 8.03
N ASP A 10 10.44 6.40 9.29
CA ASP A 10 9.03 6.58 9.68
C ASP A 10 8.52 8.01 9.35
N HIS A 11 9.43 8.98 9.14
CA HIS A 11 9.13 10.34 8.64
C HIS A 11 9.21 10.45 7.11
N LEU A 12 9.80 9.48 6.41
CA LEU A 12 9.74 9.43 4.94
C LEU A 12 8.32 9.04 4.54
N GLY A 13 7.68 9.87 3.72
CA GLY A 13 6.36 9.56 3.17
C GLY A 13 5.20 10.14 3.97
N THR A 14 5.28 11.42 4.37
CA THR A 14 4.06 12.21 4.40
C THR A 14 3.60 12.38 2.95
N LEU A 15 2.32 12.11 2.65
CA LEU A 15 1.74 12.35 1.32
C LEU A 15 1.53 13.85 1.07
N GLU A 16 2.40 14.73 1.57
CA GLU A 16 2.29 16.19 1.39
C GLU A 16 2.50 16.62 -0.06
N HIS A 17 3.27 15.83 -0.82
CA HIS A 17 3.53 16.09 -2.24
C HIS A 17 2.49 15.46 -3.18
N LEU A 18 1.61 14.59 -2.67
CA LEU A 18 0.52 14.02 -3.44
C LEU A 18 -0.78 14.73 -3.16
N ASP A 19 -1.61 14.81 -4.19
CA ASP A 19 -3.02 15.13 -4.01
C ASP A 19 -3.70 13.98 -3.26
N ARG A 20 -3.91 14.16 -1.96
CA ARG A 20 -4.57 13.17 -1.10
C ARG A 20 -6.05 13.01 -1.44
N GLU A 21 -6.65 13.94 -2.17
CA GLU A 21 -8.04 13.86 -2.63
C GLU A 21 -8.15 13.17 -4.01
N ASP A 22 -7.02 12.84 -4.65
CA ASP A 22 -6.99 12.09 -5.91
C ASP A 22 -7.53 10.67 -5.69
N THR A 23 -8.81 10.50 -6.03
CA THR A 23 -9.51 9.22 -5.95
C THR A 23 -8.87 8.12 -6.81
N THR A 24 -8.19 8.46 -7.89
CA THR A 24 -7.48 7.49 -8.75
C THR A 24 -6.26 6.96 -8.02
N LEU A 25 -5.51 7.85 -7.37
CA LEU A 25 -4.36 7.50 -6.54
C LEU A 25 -4.78 6.66 -5.34
N GLN A 26 -5.80 7.10 -4.59
CA GLN A 26 -6.37 6.35 -3.48
C GLN A 26 -6.76 4.94 -3.89
N ARG A 27 -7.46 4.79 -5.03
CA ARG A 27 -7.86 3.48 -5.56
C ARG A 27 -6.67 2.64 -6.00
N ALA A 28 -5.67 3.23 -6.65
CA ALA A 28 -4.47 2.51 -7.05
C ALA A 28 -3.71 1.93 -5.85
N PHE A 29 -3.51 2.74 -4.80
CA PHE A 29 -2.98 2.24 -3.52
C PHE A 29 -3.85 1.13 -2.94
N ALA A 30 -5.17 1.32 -2.95
CA ALA A 30 -6.10 0.38 -2.34
C ALA A 30 -6.07 -0.98 -3.03
N VAL A 31 -6.11 -1.01 -4.36
CA VAL A 31 -6.05 -2.26 -5.14
C VAL A 31 -4.71 -2.95 -4.95
N VAL A 32 -3.59 -2.22 -5.01
CA VAL A 32 -2.24 -2.81 -4.85
C VAL A 32 -2.04 -3.39 -3.44
N ILE A 33 -2.46 -2.65 -2.41
CA ILE A 33 -2.35 -3.12 -1.02
C ILE A 33 -3.30 -4.30 -0.79
N TYR A 34 -4.55 -4.20 -1.24
CA TYR A 34 -5.54 -5.27 -1.10
C TYR A 34 -5.06 -6.56 -1.74
N HIS A 35 -4.59 -6.50 -2.99
CA HIS A 35 -4.06 -7.66 -3.70
C HIS A 35 -2.90 -8.33 -2.97
N THR A 36 -2.07 -7.53 -2.28
CA THR A 36 -0.96 -8.06 -1.50
C THR A 36 -1.46 -8.85 -0.28
N ILE A 37 -2.40 -8.30 0.49
CA ILE A 37 -2.91 -8.90 1.73
C ILE A 37 -3.96 -10.00 1.52
N THR A 38 -4.40 -10.21 0.28
CA THR A 38 -5.35 -11.28 -0.08
C THR A 38 -4.73 -12.33 -1.00
N ALA A 39 -3.44 -12.22 -1.31
CA ALA A 39 -2.73 -13.13 -2.22
C ALA A 39 -2.71 -14.60 -1.75
N ASP A 40 -2.88 -14.84 -0.46
CA ASP A 40 -2.98 -16.16 0.15
C ASP A 40 -4.44 -16.66 0.28
N GLU A 41 -5.40 -15.90 -0.26
CA GLU A 41 -6.84 -16.12 -0.17
C GLU A 41 -7.42 -15.97 1.27
N ILE A 42 -6.64 -15.43 2.22
CA ILE A 42 -7.02 -15.25 3.62
C ILE A 42 -6.73 -13.81 4.06
N GLU A 43 -7.74 -12.95 4.04
CA GLU A 43 -7.63 -11.63 4.68
C GLU A 43 -7.76 -11.77 6.21
N THR A 44 -6.70 -11.46 6.96
CA THR A 44 -6.78 -11.42 8.43
C THR A 44 -7.31 -10.08 8.93
N SER A 45 -7.93 -10.08 10.13
CA SER A 45 -8.40 -8.84 10.75
C SER A 45 -7.26 -7.83 11.02
N LYS A 46 -6.01 -8.31 11.17
CA LYS A 46 -4.84 -7.45 11.37
C LYS A 46 -4.43 -6.74 10.08
N GLU A 47 -4.49 -7.40 8.95
CA GLU A 47 -4.19 -6.80 7.65
C GLU A 47 -5.25 -5.79 7.27
N LYS A 48 -6.53 -6.14 7.45
CA LYS A 48 -7.64 -5.22 7.26
C LYS A 48 -7.53 -3.98 8.14
N GLN A 49 -7.13 -4.14 9.41
CA GLN A 49 -6.88 -3.01 10.29
C GLN A 49 -5.73 -2.13 9.79
N ARG A 50 -4.64 -2.72 9.29
CA ARG A 50 -3.49 -1.97 8.75
C ARG A 50 -3.79 -1.26 7.44
N PHE A 51 -4.59 -1.89 6.58
CA PHE A 51 -5.15 -1.26 5.39
C PHE A 51 -5.92 -0.01 5.81
N ALA A 52 -6.82 -0.14 6.78
CA ALA A 52 -7.59 1.00 7.27
C ALA A 52 -6.70 2.08 7.91
N ASP A 53 -5.73 1.70 8.73
CA ASP A 53 -4.81 2.64 9.38
C ASP A 53 -4.04 3.47 8.36
N PHE A 54 -3.56 2.85 7.27
CA PHE A 54 -2.87 3.56 6.19
C PHE A 54 -3.76 4.64 5.56
N PHE A 55 -4.98 4.31 5.14
CA PHE A 55 -5.87 5.29 4.50
C PHE A 55 -6.38 6.37 5.46
N ARG A 56 -6.54 6.06 6.74
CA ARG A 56 -6.91 7.06 7.75
C ARG A 56 -5.77 8.02 8.05
N GLN A 57 -4.55 7.50 8.21
CA GLN A 57 -3.40 8.30 8.63
C GLN A 57 -2.78 9.07 7.47
N ASP A 58 -2.59 8.41 6.32
CA ASP A 58 -1.87 8.99 5.20
C ASP A 58 -2.79 9.78 4.25
N PHE A 59 -4.02 9.30 4.02
CA PHE A 59 -5.01 9.95 3.16
C PHE A 59 -6.09 10.74 3.92
N GLY A 60 -6.18 10.61 5.25
CA GLY A 60 -7.17 11.34 6.05
C GLY A 60 -8.62 10.88 5.86
N LEU A 61 -8.83 9.66 5.36
CA LEU A 61 -10.17 9.13 5.07
C LEU A 61 -10.95 8.78 6.36
N SER A 62 -12.28 8.92 6.32
CA SER A 62 -13.18 8.42 7.38
C SER A 62 -13.32 6.90 7.32
N ASP A 63 -13.81 6.28 8.41
CA ASP A 63 -14.05 4.84 8.45
C ASP A 63 -15.02 4.39 7.33
N GLU A 64 -16.04 5.20 7.01
CA GLU A 64 -16.96 4.92 5.90
C GLU A 64 -16.28 5.00 4.53
N GLN A 65 -15.40 5.98 4.32
CA GLN A 65 -14.64 6.12 3.08
C GLN A 65 -13.67 4.95 2.89
N VAL A 66 -12.97 4.57 3.96
CA VAL A 66 -12.08 3.40 3.96
C VAL A 66 -12.84 2.12 3.69
N SER A 67 -14.00 1.92 4.30
CA SER A 67 -14.83 0.73 4.05
C SER A 67 -15.26 0.64 2.59
N LYS A 68 -15.69 1.75 1.98
CA LYS A 68 -16.04 1.80 0.56
C LYS A 68 -14.82 1.52 -0.33
N LEU A 69 -13.67 2.10 0.01
CA LEU A 69 -12.45 1.92 -0.75
C LEU A 69 -11.94 0.47 -0.69
N HIS A 70 -12.11 -0.19 0.45
CA HIS A 70 -11.83 -1.62 0.62
C HIS A 70 -12.76 -2.49 -0.24
N GLU A 71 -14.06 -2.20 -0.23
CA GLU A 71 -15.02 -2.87 -1.13
C GLU A 71 -14.68 -2.65 -2.61
N GLU A 72 -14.32 -1.44 -3.01
CA GLU A 72 -13.88 -1.14 -4.37
C GLU A 72 -12.63 -1.94 -4.73
N ALA A 73 -11.61 -1.94 -3.85
CA ALA A 73 -10.37 -2.69 -4.08
C ALA A 73 -10.65 -4.19 -4.30
N SER A 74 -11.54 -4.78 -3.51
CA SER A 74 -11.94 -6.19 -3.69
C SER A 74 -12.58 -6.48 -5.05
N ARG A 75 -13.28 -5.52 -5.65
CA ARG A 75 -13.91 -5.66 -6.96
C ARG A 75 -12.93 -5.49 -8.12
N PHE A 76 -11.87 -4.72 -7.90
CA PHE A 76 -10.84 -4.40 -8.88
C PHE A 76 -9.57 -5.22 -8.70
N ASP A 77 -9.58 -6.24 -7.83
CA ASP A 77 -8.42 -7.08 -7.55
C ASP A 77 -7.83 -7.75 -8.81
N SER A 78 -8.69 -8.13 -9.76
CA SER A 78 -8.26 -8.67 -11.07
C SER A 78 -7.51 -7.66 -11.95
N ASP A 79 -7.66 -6.36 -11.66
CA ASP A 79 -7.04 -5.26 -12.39
C ASP A 79 -5.73 -4.80 -11.72
N PHE A 80 -5.16 -5.60 -10.83
CA PHE A 80 -3.95 -5.30 -10.08
C PHE A 80 -2.82 -4.72 -10.95
N GLU A 81 -2.53 -5.31 -12.12
CA GLU A 81 -1.47 -4.78 -13.02
C GLU A 81 -1.75 -3.37 -13.52
N VAL A 82 -3.01 -3.09 -13.86
CA VAL A 82 -3.43 -1.78 -14.35
C VAL A 82 -3.25 -0.74 -13.25
N TYR A 83 -3.68 -1.07 -12.03
CA TYR A 83 -3.54 -0.17 -10.90
C TYR A 83 -2.11 -0.02 -10.42
N LEU A 84 -1.26 -1.05 -10.56
CA LEU A 84 0.17 -0.96 -10.30
C LEU A 84 0.85 0.01 -11.29
N ASP A 85 0.49 -0.03 -12.57
CA ASP A 85 1.01 0.91 -13.56
C ASP A 85 0.55 2.34 -13.30
N VAL A 86 -0.74 2.55 -12.96
CA VAL A 86 -1.27 3.86 -12.56
C VAL A 86 -0.55 4.37 -11.32
N LEU A 87 -0.33 3.50 -10.32
CA LEU A 87 0.36 3.86 -9.10
C LEU A 87 1.79 4.31 -9.41
N LYS A 88 2.53 3.52 -10.19
CA LYS A 88 3.90 3.81 -10.63
C LYS A 88 3.98 5.15 -11.35
N GLU A 89 3.10 5.41 -12.31
CA GLU A 89 3.06 6.68 -13.03
C GLU A 89 2.90 7.86 -12.06
N LYS A 90 1.96 7.77 -11.12
CA LYS A 90 1.64 8.84 -10.18
C LYS A 90 2.69 9.09 -9.11
N ILE A 91 3.45 8.06 -8.72
CA ILE A 91 4.43 8.17 -7.62
C ILE A 91 5.89 8.19 -8.08
N SER A 92 6.16 7.99 -9.37
CA SER A 92 7.52 7.89 -9.93
C SER A 92 8.40 9.13 -9.71
N GLU A 93 7.78 10.31 -9.57
CA GLU A 93 8.50 11.56 -9.26
C GLU A 93 8.79 11.74 -7.76
N TYR A 94 8.28 10.83 -6.92
CA TYR A 94 8.32 10.92 -5.46
C TYR A 94 8.89 9.63 -4.83
N PRO A 95 10.22 9.43 -4.85
CA PRO A 95 10.87 8.23 -4.32
C PRO A 95 10.53 7.94 -2.84
N GLU A 96 10.29 8.97 -2.03
CA GLU A 96 9.86 8.84 -0.64
C GLU A 96 8.49 8.14 -0.51
N ILE A 97 7.65 8.23 -1.53
CA ILE A 97 6.31 7.64 -1.58
C ILE A 97 6.39 6.18 -2.04
N GLU A 98 7.27 5.88 -3.00
CA GLU A 98 7.63 4.51 -3.36
C GLU A 98 8.16 3.75 -2.12
N LEU A 99 9.08 4.37 -1.37
CA LEU A 99 9.61 3.81 -0.13
C LEU A 99 8.53 3.64 0.94
N LYS A 100 7.59 4.59 1.06
CA LYS A 100 6.45 4.50 1.97
C LYS A 100 5.54 3.32 1.63
N LEU A 101 5.23 3.10 0.34
CA LEU A 101 4.47 1.92 -0.08
C LEU A 101 5.19 0.63 0.35
N MET A 102 6.48 0.51 0.05
CA MET A 102 7.27 -0.66 0.45
C MET A 102 7.28 -0.86 1.96
N GLN A 103 7.31 0.22 2.74
CA GLN A 103 7.22 0.15 4.20
C GLN A 103 5.86 -0.36 4.67
N VAL A 104 4.77 0.13 4.09
CA VAL A 104 3.41 -0.28 4.41
C VAL A 104 3.23 -1.77 4.12
N LEU A 105 3.62 -2.22 2.93
CA LEU A 105 3.56 -3.63 2.54
C LEU A 105 4.43 -4.50 3.46
N ASN A 106 5.68 -4.09 3.73
CA ASN A 106 6.55 -4.82 4.67
C ASN A 106 5.94 -4.95 6.07
N ARG A 107 5.31 -3.88 6.56
CA ARG A 107 4.65 -3.90 7.87
C ARG A 107 3.49 -4.91 7.84
N MET A 108 2.67 -4.92 6.79
CA MET A 108 1.55 -5.86 6.64
C MET A 108 2.04 -7.31 6.64
N LEU A 109 3.05 -7.63 5.83
CA LEU A 109 3.67 -8.96 5.75
C LEU A 109 4.34 -9.41 7.04
N ALA A 110 4.95 -8.50 7.80
CA ALA A 110 5.61 -8.82 9.07
C ALA A 110 4.62 -9.13 10.22
N SER A 111 3.31 -9.06 9.99
CA SER A 111 2.30 -9.18 11.05
C SER A 111 1.87 -10.62 11.37
N HIS A 112 2.24 -11.58 10.51
CA HIS A 112 2.04 -13.03 10.65
C HIS A 112 3.11 -13.80 9.85
N SER A 113 3.06 -15.14 9.87
CA SER A 113 3.81 -15.97 8.93
C SER A 113 3.30 -15.68 7.52
N PHE A 114 4.01 -14.86 6.77
CA PHE A 114 3.67 -14.56 5.38
C PHE A 114 3.78 -15.83 4.52
N SER A 115 2.83 -15.99 3.61
CA SER A 115 2.83 -17.00 2.58
C SER A 115 3.86 -16.65 1.49
N ARG A 116 4.26 -17.66 0.72
CA ARG A 116 5.08 -17.43 -0.47
C ARG A 116 4.36 -16.59 -1.53
N ARG A 117 3.02 -16.57 -1.53
CA ARG A 117 2.22 -15.86 -2.54
C ARG A 117 2.24 -14.36 -2.28
N GLU A 118 1.99 -13.93 -1.04
CA GLU A 118 2.06 -12.51 -0.67
C GLU A 118 3.48 -11.96 -0.87
N PHE A 119 4.52 -12.76 -0.56
CA PHE A 119 5.90 -12.37 -0.81
C PHE A 119 6.20 -12.21 -2.31
N ALA A 120 5.66 -13.09 -3.17
CA ALA A 120 5.82 -12.96 -4.61
C ALA A 120 5.14 -11.69 -5.16
N VAL A 121 3.96 -11.31 -4.64
CA VAL A 121 3.29 -10.05 -4.98
C VAL A 121 4.14 -8.86 -4.53
N PHE A 122 4.69 -8.91 -3.32
CA PHE A 122 5.60 -7.89 -2.82
C PHE A 122 6.84 -7.71 -3.70
N GLU A 123 7.51 -8.81 -4.07
CA GLU A 123 8.68 -8.76 -4.97
C GLU A 123 8.31 -8.18 -6.34
N ARG A 124 7.10 -8.49 -6.83
CA ARG A 124 6.59 -7.94 -8.09
C ARG A 124 6.39 -6.43 -8.01
N ILE A 125 5.78 -5.93 -6.94
CA ILE A 125 5.62 -4.48 -6.71
C ILE A 125 6.99 -3.81 -6.60
N GLN A 126 7.92 -4.42 -5.85
CA GLN A 126 9.28 -3.91 -5.72
C GLN A 126 9.99 -3.77 -7.07
N GLN A 127 9.89 -4.79 -7.93
CA GLN A 127 10.49 -4.76 -9.27
C GLN A 127 9.85 -3.73 -10.18
N ALA A 128 8.54 -3.49 -10.04
CA ALA A 128 7.82 -2.49 -10.81
C ALA A 128 8.20 -1.06 -10.42
N LEU A 129 8.40 -0.80 -9.13
CA LEU A 129 8.78 0.54 -8.62
C LEU A 129 10.28 0.83 -8.76
N PHE A 130 11.13 -0.17 -8.59
CA PHE A 130 12.58 -0.01 -8.63
C PHE A 130 13.22 -0.85 -9.75
N PRO A 131 12.98 -0.50 -11.03
CA PRO A 131 13.61 -1.17 -12.16
C PRO A 131 15.13 -0.94 -12.11
N LYS A 132 15.89 -1.97 -12.51
CA LYS A 132 17.35 -1.95 -12.57
C LYS A 132 17.90 -1.07 -13.68
#